data_AF-A0A8T5BI67-F1
#
_entry.id   AF-A0A8T5BI67-F1
#
_cell.length_a   1.000
_cell.length_b   1.000
_cell.length_c   1.000
_cell.angle_alpha   90.00
_cell.angle_beta   90.00
_cell.angle_gamma   90.00
#
_symmetry.space_group_name_H-M   'P 1'
#
loop_
_entity.id
_entity.type
_entity.pdbx_description
1 polymer ?
#
loop_
_entity_poly.entity_id
_entity_poly.type
_entity_poly.pdbx_seq_one_letter_code
_entity_poly.pdbx_strand_id
1 'polypeptide(L)'
;MKSSVEAINLSIKLLNEAIQNVKNEKVLKFNLWMVGSELDYAALALSLFNNLIDFNPSLNSFSFNSIEEALIKAQSLLKEALLNIQEPKTAYEKIKQAIKLVKEVNAII
;
A
#
# COMPACT_ATOMS: atom_id res chain seq x y z
N MET A 1 -3.94 -20.34 -1.28
CA MET A 1 -3.18 -19.09 -1.57
C MET A 1 -4.07 -17.92 -1.23
N LYS A 2 -3.53 -16.90 -0.58
CA LYS A 2 -4.24 -15.64 -0.30
C LYS A 2 -4.54 -14.91 -1.62
N SER A 3 -5.62 -14.17 -1.73
CA SER A 3 -5.90 -13.33 -2.91
C SER A 3 -5.24 -11.95 -2.77
N SER A 4 -5.07 -11.23 -3.89
CA SER A 4 -4.64 -9.83 -3.87
C SER A 4 -5.60 -8.96 -3.05
N VAL A 5 -6.91 -9.21 -3.14
CA VAL A 5 -7.95 -8.51 -2.37
C VAL A 5 -7.80 -8.73 -0.87
N GLU A 6 -7.57 -9.97 -0.42
CA GLU A 6 -7.33 -10.27 0.99
C GLU A 6 -6.07 -9.58 1.52
N ALA A 7 -5.02 -9.49 0.69
CA ALA A 7 -3.78 -8.81 1.06
C ALA A 7 -3.95 -7.29 1.16
N ILE A 8 -4.71 -6.68 0.25
CA ILE A 8 -5.05 -5.25 0.31
C ILE A 8 -5.91 -4.95 1.55
N ASN A 9 -6.93 -5.77 1.82
CA ASN A 9 -7.78 -5.60 3.01
C ASN A 9 -6.99 -5.70 4.32
N LEU A 10 -6.06 -6.66 4.41
CA LEU A 10 -5.17 -6.75 5.58
C LEU A 10 -4.28 -5.52 5.69
N SER A 11 -3.72 -5.04 4.58
CA SER A 11 -2.89 -3.83 4.56
C SER A 11 -3.66 -2.59 5.03
N ILE A 12 -4.93 -2.44 4.64
CA ILE A 12 -5.80 -1.36 5.13
C ILE A 12 -6.01 -1.46 6.64
N LYS A 13 -6.24 -2.67 7.18
CA LYS A 13 -6.37 -2.89 8.62
C LYS A 13 -5.08 -2.50 9.36
N LEU A 14 -3.93 -2.94 8.86
CA LEU A 14 -2.63 -2.61 9.45
C LEU A 14 -2.31 -1.12 9.38
N LEU A 15 -2.70 -0.43 8.29
CA LEU A 15 -2.59 1.02 8.19
C LEU A 15 -3.49 1.73 9.21
N ASN A 16 -4.71 1.25 9.46
CA ASN A 16 -5.55 1.79 10.54
C ASN A 16 -4.87 1.66 11.90
N GLU A 17 -4.30 0.48 12.20
CA GLU A 17 -3.56 0.25 13.44
C GLU A 17 -2.32 1.14 13.53
N ALA A 18 -1.59 1.34 12.42
CA ALA A 18 -0.45 2.25 12.35
C ALA A 18 -0.82 3.71 12.61
N ILE A 19 -1.94 4.18 12.03
CA ILE A 19 -2.47 5.54 12.27
C ILE A 19 -2.81 5.73 13.76
N GLN A 20 -3.51 4.77 14.36
CA GLN A 20 -3.87 4.83 15.80
C GLN A 20 -2.65 4.81 16.72
N ASN A 21 -1.56 4.16 16.28
CA ASN A 21 -0.33 3.99 17.05
C ASN A 21 0.83 4.84 16.51
N VAL A 22 0.56 5.95 15.83
CA VAL A 22 1.60 6.77 15.17
C VAL A 22 2.68 7.28 16.14
N LYS A 23 2.36 7.43 17.42
CA LYS A 23 3.29 7.85 18.49
C LYS A 23 4.19 6.72 19.01
N ASN A 24 3.86 5.46 18.71
CA ASN A 24 4.63 4.28 19.12
C ASN A 24 5.49 3.79 17.96
N GLU A 25 6.72 4.28 17.89
CA GLU A 25 7.65 4.04 16.79
C GLU A 25 7.87 2.54 16.49
N LYS A 26 7.98 1.70 17.53
CA LYS A 26 8.21 0.25 17.37
C LYS A 26 7.01 -0.44 16.73
N VAL A 27 5.81 -0.12 17.20
CA VAL A 27 4.55 -0.65 16.64
C VAL A 27 4.36 -0.14 15.21
N LEU A 28 4.63 1.14 14.98
CA LEU A 28 4.53 1.77 13.67
C LEU A 28 5.47 1.09 12.66
N LYS A 29 6.77 0.95 12.96
CA LYS A 29 7.75 0.26 12.10
C LYS A 29 7.33 -1.16 11.78
N PHE A 30 6.87 -1.91 12.79
CA PHE A 30 6.39 -3.29 12.58
C PHE A 30 5.18 -3.34 11.63
N ASN A 31 4.19 -2.48 11.84
CA ASN A 31 2.99 -2.43 11.00
C ASN A 31 3.34 -2.02 9.56
N LEU A 32 4.22 -1.02 9.36
CA LEU A 32 4.64 -0.60 8.02
C LEU A 32 5.43 -1.68 7.29
N TRP A 33 6.27 -2.43 7.99
CA TRP A 33 6.96 -3.58 7.42
C TRP A 33 5.97 -4.67 6.95
N MET A 34 4.96 -4.98 7.76
CA MET A 34 3.92 -5.95 7.38
C MET A 34 3.07 -5.44 6.20
N VAL A 35 2.68 -4.16 6.20
CA VAL A 35 1.98 -3.52 5.08
C VAL A 35 2.80 -3.63 3.80
N GLY A 36 4.09 -3.29 3.85
CA GLY A 36 4.98 -3.40 2.68
C GLY A 36 5.02 -4.80 2.10
N SER A 37 5.16 -5.82 2.97
CA SER A 37 5.21 -7.23 2.56
C SER A 37 3.89 -7.69 1.92
N GLU A 38 2.76 -7.32 2.51
CA GLU A 38 1.42 -7.67 2.01
C GLU A 38 1.09 -6.98 0.70
N LEU A 39 1.51 -5.72 0.53
CA LEU A 39 1.32 -5.00 -0.72
C LEU A 39 2.24 -5.48 -1.83
N ASP A 40 3.50 -5.83 -1.53
CA ASP A 40 4.40 -6.44 -2.52
C ASP A 40 3.83 -7.79 -2.99
N TYR A 41 3.22 -8.58 -2.09
CA TYR A 41 2.46 -9.78 -2.45
C TYR A 41 1.24 -9.46 -3.33
N ALA A 42 0.40 -8.49 -2.92
CA ALA A 42 -0.80 -8.12 -3.67
C ALA A 42 -0.46 -7.65 -5.09
N ALA A 43 0.58 -6.83 -5.23
CA ALA A 43 1.08 -6.34 -6.50
C ALA A 43 1.58 -7.49 -7.39
N LEU A 44 2.38 -8.41 -6.84
CA LEU A 44 2.88 -9.58 -7.57
C LEU A 44 1.72 -10.47 -8.05
N ALA A 45 0.79 -10.81 -7.16
CA ALA A 45 -0.36 -11.64 -7.49
C ALA A 45 -1.20 -10.97 -8.60
N LEU A 46 -1.56 -9.70 -8.44
CA LEU A 46 -2.34 -8.96 -9.42
C LEU A 46 -1.62 -8.90 -10.78
N SER A 47 -0.29 -8.71 -10.77
CA SER A 47 0.52 -8.67 -11.98
C SER A 47 0.54 -10.01 -12.72
N LEU A 48 0.75 -11.12 -12.00
CA LEU A 48 0.79 -12.45 -12.60
C LEU A 48 -0.56 -12.85 -13.20
N PHE A 49 -1.66 -12.60 -12.48
CA PHE A 49 -3.00 -12.99 -12.95
C PHE A 49 -3.50 -12.15 -14.13
N ASN A 50 -2.95 -10.95 -14.34
CA ASN A 50 -3.41 -10.01 -15.37
C ASN A 50 -2.34 -9.65 -16.41
N ASN A 51 -1.23 -10.40 -16.46
CA ASN A 51 -0.12 -10.20 -17.40
C ASN A 51 0.45 -8.77 -17.39
N LEU A 52 0.70 -8.21 -16.19
CA LEU A 52 1.21 -6.84 -16.00
C LEU A 52 2.73 -6.80 -15.74
N ILE A 53 3.47 -7.86 -16.09
CA ILE A 53 4.91 -7.99 -15.77
C ILE A 53 5.73 -6.85 -16.38
N ASP A 54 5.40 -6.43 -17.59
CA ASP A 54 6.07 -5.33 -18.30
C ASP A 54 5.41 -3.96 -18.05
N PHE A 55 4.37 -3.91 -17.22
CA PHE A 55 3.67 -2.66 -16.93
C PHE A 55 4.40 -1.90 -15.81
N ASN A 56 4.95 -0.74 -16.17
CA ASN A 56 5.61 0.16 -15.24
C ASN A 56 4.76 1.43 -15.02
N PRO A 57 3.99 1.53 -13.91
CA PRO A 57 3.14 2.68 -13.66
C PRO A 57 3.96 3.92 -13.30
N SER A 58 3.47 5.09 -13.72
CA SER A 58 4.01 6.37 -13.28
C SER A 58 3.72 6.58 -11.80
N LEU A 59 4.78 6.65 -10.98
CA LEU A 59 4.62 6.85 -9.54
C LEU A 59 4.70 8.32 -9.18
N ASN A 60 3.57 8.89 -8.76
CA ASN A 60 3.49 10.27 -8.28
C ASN A 60 4.51 10.56 -7.17
N SER A 61 5.06 11.78 -7.17
CA SER A 61 5.78 12.32 -6.01
C SER A 61 4.77 12.69 -4.93
N PHE A 62 5.00 12.25 -3.70
CA PHE A 62 4.16 12.61 -2.57
C PHE A 62 4.86 13.66 -1.72
N SER A 63 4.20 14.79 -1.52
CA SER A 63 4.49 15.69 -0.40
C SER A 63 3.46 15.42 0.69
N PHE A 64 3.92 15.27 1.93
CA PHE A 64 3.08 15.13 3.11
C PHE A 64 3.71 15.92 4.26
N ASN A 65 2.88 16.53 5.11
CA ASN A 65 3.33 17.36 6.23
C ASN A 65 3.50 16.54 7.51
N SER A 66 2.94 15.33 7.55
CA SER A 66 3.04 14.42 8.70
C SER A 66 3.00 12.96 8.26
N ILE A 67 3.52 12.08 9.12
CA ILE A 67 3.42 10.63 8.94
C ILE A 67 1.95 10.21 8.83
N GLU A 68 1.08 10.74 9.70
CA GLU A 68 -0.35 10.41 9.71
C GLU A 68 -1.02 10.73 8.36
N GLU A 69 -0.76 11.91 7.80
CA GLU A 69 -1.25 12.31 6.47
C GLU A 69 -0.80 11.31 5.38
N ALA A 70 0.46 10.88 5.42
CA ALA A 70 0.98 9.91 4.48
C ALA A 70 0.30 8.53 4.61
N LEU A 71 0.06 8.06 5.84
CA LEU A 71 -0.62 6.78 6.07
C LEU A 71 -2.10 6.82 5.64
N ILE A 72 -2.80 7.92 5.89
CA ILE A 72 -4.17 8.13 5.42
C ILE A 72 -4.22 8.12 3.89
N LYS A 73 -3.26 8.77 3.24
CA LYS A 73 -3.17 8.79 1.77
C LYS A 73 -2.85 7.40 1.19
N ALA A 74 -1.93 6.66 1.81
CA ALA A 74 -1.66 5.28 1.44
C ALA A 74 -2.94 4.42 1.56
N GLN A 75 -3.72 4.61 2.64
CA GLN A 75 -4.99 3.93 2.81
C GLN A 75 -6.03 4.32 1.74
N SER A 76 -6.12 5.60 1.36
CA SER A 76 -7.01 6.04 0.27
C SER A 76 -6.67 5.34 -1.05
N LEU A 77 -5.39 5.28 -1.41
CA LEU A 77 -4.91 4.58 -2.59
C LEU A 77 -5.31 3.09 -2.58
N LEU A 78 -5.22 2.42 -1.44
CA LEU A 78 -5.64 1.01 -1.33
C LEU A 78 -7.16 0.84 -1.45
N LYS A 79 -7.96 1.76 -0.90
CA LYS A 79 -9.41 1.77 -1.08
C LYS A 79 -9.78 1.99 -2.56
N GLU A 80 -9.10 2.91 -3.23
CA GLU A 80 -9.24 3.12 -4.68
C GLU A 80 -8.81 1.88 -5.47
N ALA A 81 -7.75 1.18 -5.06
CA ALA A 81 -7.34 -0.07 -5.71
C ALA A 81 -8.42 -1.16 -5.63
N LEU A 82 -9.11 -1.28 -4.49
CA LEU A 82 -10.23 -2.21 -4.31
C LEU A 82 -11.44 -1.84 -5.18
N LEU A 83 -11.77 -0.55 -5.26
CA LEU A 83 -12.85 -0.07 -6.12
C LEU A 83 -12.57 -0.37 -7.60
N ASN A 84 -11.30 -0.29 -8.01
CA ASN A 84 -10.86 -0.52 -9.38
C ASN A 84 -10.28 -1.93 -9.61
N ILE A 85 -10.62 -2.92 -8.79
CA ILE A 85 -10.02 -4.27 -8.90
C ILE A 85 -10.31 -4.95 -10.24
N GLN A 86 -11.41 -4.57 -10.91
CA GLN A 86 -11.79 -5.03 -12.25
C GLN A 86 -11.02 -4.31 -13.37
N GLU A 87 -10.26 -3.28 -13.05
CA GLU A 87 -9.32 -2.58 -13.92
C GLU A 87 -7.88 -2.82 -13.44
N PRO A 88 -7.25 -3.94 -13.83
CA PRO A 88 -6.03 -4.43 -13.17
C PRO A 88 -4.86 -3.44 -13.23
N LYS A 89 -4.72 -2.67 -14.32
CA LYS A 89 -3.68 -1.63 -14.45
C LYS A 89 -3.88 -0.51 -13.43
N THR A 90 -5.11 -0.01 -13.31
CA THR A 90 -5.48 1.03 -12.35
C THR A 90 -5.25 0.54 -10.92
N ALA A 91 -5.76 -0.64 -10.57
CA ALA A 91 -5.55 -1.22 -9.24
C ALA A 91 -4.06 -1.44 -8.94
N TYR A 92 -3.30 -1.97 -9.90
CA TYR A 92 -1.85 -2.19 -9.74
C TYR A 92 -1.09 -0.88 -9.53
N GLU A 93 -1.37 0.15 -10.32
CA GLU A 93 -0.78 1.47 -10.16
C GLU A 93 -1.02 2.04 -8.75
N LYS A 94 -2.27 1.96 -8.26
CA LYS A 94 -2.62 2.44 -6.92
C LYS A 94 -1.90 1.67 -5.81
N ILE A 95 -1.76 0.35 -5.96
CA ILE A 95 -0.97 -0.47 -5.03
C ILE A 95 0.50 -0.06 -5.04
N LYS A 96 1.11 0.12 -6.22
CA LYS A 96 2.52 0.54 -6.35
C LYS A 96 2.75 1.94 -5.77
N GLN A 97 1.80 2.86 -5.94
CA GLN A 97 1.81 4.17 -5.30
C GLN A 97 1.74 4.07 -3.77
N ALA A 98 0.87 3.22 -3.23
CA ALA A 98 0.78 2.99 -1.79
C ALA A 98 2.07 2.38 -1.23
N ILE A 99 2.68 1.41 -1.93
CA ILE A 99 3.98 0.81 -1.56
C ILE A 99 5.07 1.89 -1.47
N LYS A 100 5.17 2.75 -2.49
CA LYS A 100 6.15 3.84 -2.50
C LYS A 100 5.97 4.74 -1.27
N LEU A 101 4.74 5.16 -1.00
CA LEU A 101 4.45 6.06 0.13
C LEU A 101 4.76 5.40 1.48
N VAL A 102 4.41 4.13 1.67
CA VAL A 102 4.73 3.38 2.90
C VAL A 102 6.26 3.25 3.09
N LYS A 103 7.02 3.02 2.00
CA LYS A 103 8.48 2.94 2.05
C LYS A 103 9.12 4.29 2.38
N GLU A 104 8.61 5.39 1.81
CA GLU A 104 9.06 6.75 2.13
C GLU A 104 8.83 7.09 3.61
N VAL A 105 7.65 6.76 4.14
CA VAL A 105 7.34 6.94 5.56
C VAL A 105 8.24 6.09 6.45
N ASN A 106 8.43 4.81 6.12
CA ASN A 106 9.28 3.91 6.92
C ASN A 106 10.77 4.30 6.89
N ALA A 107 11.22 5.07 5.90
CA ALA A 107 12.61 5.54 5.81
C ALA A 107 12.92 6.75 6.71
N ILE A 108 11.90 7.49 7.15
CA ILE A 108 12.05 8.70 7.97
C ILE A 108 11.67 8.50 9.45
N ILE A 109 11.26 7.28 9.81
CA ILE A 109 10.98 6.83 11.17
C ILE A 109 12.17 5.98 11.62
#